data_AF-A0A6A4HQJ8-F1
#
_entry.id   AF-A0A6A4HQJ8-F1
#
_cell.length_a   1.000
_cell.length_b   1.000
_cell.length_c   1.000
_cell.angle_alpha   90.00
_cell.angle_beta   90.00
_cell.angle_gamma   90.00
#
_symmetry.space_group_name_H-M   'P 1'
#
loop_
_entity.id
_entity.type
_entity.pdbx_description
1 polymer ?
#
loop_
_entity_poly.entity_id
_entity_poly.type
_entity_poly.pdbx_seq_one_letter_code
_entity_poly.pdbx_strand_id
1 'polypeptide(L)'
;MLIVHPSSQCDVCLDPYSWEEETTLRNPYAIPCGHIFCKLCLESVQSEQCPLCRKRFHKEHIKKLHMDPPPENDESMIIRKFVMAWDDEVEVVNALEEVDRMAGED
;
A
#
# COMPACT_ATOMS: atom_id res chain seq x y z
N MET A 1 -1.43 9.38 -12.29
CA MET A 1 -1.08 9.12 -10.88
C MET A 1 -1.47 7.69 -10.58
N LEU A 2 -0.53 6.86 -10.11
CA LEU A 2 -0.87 5.51 -9.63
C LEU A 2 -1.44 5.66 -8.22
N ILE A 3 -2.61 5.07 -7.97
CA ILE A 3 -3.23 5.04 -6.64
C ILE A 3 -3.14 3.60 -6.15
N VAL A 4 -2.50 3.39 -5.01
CA VAL A 4 -2.51 2.10 -4.32
C VAL A 4 -3.49 2.21 -3.16
N HIS A 5 -4.55 1.41 -3.19
CA HIS A 5 -5.52 1.38 -2.11
C HIS A 5 -4.88 0.79 -0.85
N PRO A 6 -5.25 1.21 0.38
CA PRO A 6 -4.64 0.65 1.59
C PRO A 6 -4.84 -0.85 1.79
N SER A 7 -5.91 -1.43 1.23
CA SER A 7 -6.13 -2.88 1.23
C SER A 7 -5.33 -3.62 0.15
N SER A 8 -4.49 -2.93 -0.62
CA SER A 8 -3.66 -3.58 -1.64
C SER A 8 -2.64 -4.49 -0.99
N GLN A 9 -2.54 -5.70 -1.53
CA GLN A 9 -1.70 -6.77 -1.00
C GLN A 9 -0.95 -7.47 -2.13
N CYS A 10 0.08 -8.24 -1.77
CA CYS A 10 0.85 -8.99 -2.75
C CYS A 10 0.07 -10.21 -3.26
N ASP A 11 -0.06 -10.37 -4.59
CA ASP A 11 -0.78 -11.52 -5.19
C ASP A 11 -0.10 -12.89 -4.98
N VAL A 12 1.08 -12.94 -4.36
CA VAL A 12 1.82 -14.19 -4.07
C VAL A 12 1.67 -14.62 -2.62
N CYS A 13 1.95 -13.72 -1.66
CA CYS A 13 1.87 -14.05 -0.22
C CYS A 13 0.58 -13.57 0.44
N LEU A 14 -0.21 -12.74 -0.25
CA LEU A 14 -1.43 -12.10 0.25
C LEU A 14 -1.23 -11.17 1.45
N ASP A 15 0.03 -10.86 1.80
CA ASP A 15 0.32 -9.90 2.85
C ASP A 15 0.13 -8.46 2.35
N PRO A 16 -0.38 -7.54 3.19
CA PRO A 16 -0.51 -6.13 2.87
C PRO A 16 0.84 -5.50 2.52
N TYR A 17 0.82 -4.51 1.64
CA TYR A 17 1.99 -3.68 1.37
C TYR A 17 2.25 -2.72 2.55
N SER A 18 3.53 -2.43 2.82
CA SER A 18 3.97 -1.50 3.87
C SER A 18 5.02 -0.53 3.32
N TRP A 19 4.94 0.72 3.75
CA TRP A 19 5.80 1.84 3.33
C TRP A 19 6.51 2.52 4.51
N GLU A 20 6.44 1.93 5.71
CA GLU A 20 6.86 2.58 6.96
C GLU A 20 8.38 2.67 7.12
N GLU A 21 9.17 1.85 6.41
CA GLU A 21 10.64 1.91 6.45
C GLU A 21 11.31 1.58 5.10
N GLU A 22 12.54 2.04 4.92
CA GLU A 22 13.33 1.85 3.70
C GLU A 22 13.69 0.38 3.43
N THR A 23 13.79 -0.42 4.50
CA THR A 23 14.20 -1.83 4.48
C THR A 23 13.07 -2.82 4.27
N THR A 24 11.80 -2.39 4.15
CA THR A 24 10.70 -3.36 4.14
C THR A 24 10.71 -4.20 2.85
N LEU A 25 10.91 -5.50 3.04
CA LEU A 25 10.73 -6.54 2.02
C LEU A 25 9.26 -6.63 1.54
N ARG A 26 8.36 -5.94 2.25
CA ARG A 26 6.92 -5.81 2.00
C ARG A 26 6.54 -4.59 1.16
N ASN A 27 7.47 -3.70 0.82
CA ASN A 27 7.24 -2.64 -0.15
C ASN A 27 6.78 -3.22 -1.50
N PRO A 28 5.88 -2.55 -2.24
CA PRO A 28 5.48 -2.97 -3.57
C PRO A 28 6.53 -2.61 -4.63
N TYR A 29 6.78 -3.54 -5.53
CA TYR A 29 7.70 -3.41 -6.66
C TYR A 29 7.02 -3.83 -7.95
N ALA A 30 7.25 -3.07 -9.01
CA ALA A 30 6.82 -3.41 -10.36
C ALA A 30 7.94 -4.12 -11.13
N ILE A 31 7.54 -5.06 -11.99
CA ILE A 31 8.39 -5.69 -13.01
C ILE A 31 7.97 -5.21 -14.41
N PRO A 32 8.79 -5.43 -15.47
CA PRO A 32 8.54 -4.87 -16.82
C PRO A 32 7.19 -5.20 -17.45
N CYS A 33 6.53 -6.29 -17.03
CA CYS A 33 5.20 -6.62 -17.53
C CYS A 33 4.06 -5.81 -16.88
N GLY A 34 4.35 -4.98 -15.87
CA GLY A 34 3.40 -4.11 -15.18
C GLY A 34 2.74 -4.70 -13.93
N HIS A 35 2.98 -5.98 -13.61
CA HIS A 35 2.47 -6.58 -12.38
C HIS A 35 3.30 -6.17 -11.16
N ILE A 36 2.65 -6.12 -10.00
CA ILE A 36 3.20 -5.60 -8.76
C ILE A 36 3.24 -6.71 -7.71
N PHE A 37 4.35 -6.84 -6.99
CA PHE A 37 4.55 -7.84 -5.94
C PHE A 37 5.41 -7.24 -4.82
N CYS A 38 5.43 -7.87 -3.65
CA CYS A 38 6.39 -7.48 -2.63
C CYS A 38 7.82 -7.91 -3.03
N LYS A 39 8.83 -7.20 -2.52
CA LYS A 39 10.25 -7.49 -2.80
C LYS A 39 10.61 -8.93 -2.45
N LEU A 40 10.14 -9.42 -1.30
CA LEU A 40 10.40 -10.79 -0.83
C LEU A 40 9.97 -11.84 -1.86
N CYS A 41 8.76 -11.70 -2.40
CA CYS A 41 8.24 -12.65 -3.37
C CYS A 41 9.01 -12.58 -4.69
N LEU A 42 9.38 -11.39 -5.18
CA LEU A 42 10.19 -11.26 -6.40
C LEU A 42 11.59 -11.88 -6.25
N GLU A 43 12.22 -11.73 -5.09
CA GLU A 43 13.54 -12.33 -4.81
C GLU A 43 13.49 -13.86 -4.71
N SER A 44 12.37 -14.41 -4.22
CA SER A 44 12.15 -15.87 -4.12
C SER A 44 11.82 -16.57 -5.45
N VAL A 45 11.43 -15.83 -6.50
CA VAL A 45 11.09 -16.42 -7.80
C VAL A 45 12.36 -16.90 -8.49
N GLN A 46 12.48 -18.22 -8.68
CA GLN A 46 13.65 -18.84 -9.33
C GLN A 46 13.67 -18.68 -10.84
N SER A 47 12.50 -18.61 -11.49
CA SER A 47 12.37 -18.76 -12.94
C SER A 47 12.41 -17.45 -13.73
N GLU A 48 12.64 -16.31 -13.07
CA GLU A 48 12.63 -14.96 -13.68
C GLU A 48 11.40 -14.71 -14.57
N GLN A 49 10.26 -15.27 -14.16
CA GLN A 49 8.98 -15.18 -14.86
C GLN A 49 7.92 -14.60 -13.94
N CYS A 50 7.11 -13.69 -14.45
CA CYS A 50 6.01 -13.10 -13.71
C CYS A 50 5.06 -14.21 -13.18
N PRO A 51 4.75 -14.25 -11.87
CA PRO A 51 3.80 -15.22 -11.30
C PRO A 51 2.41 -15.21 -11.96
N LEU A 52 1.98 -14.06 -12.51
CA LEU A 52 0.65 -13.89 -13.09
C LEU A 52 0.59 -14.17 -14.59
N CYS A 53 1.46 -13.53 -15.39
CA CYS A 53 1.40 -13.64 -16.85
C CYS A 53 2.55 -14.41 -17.50
N ARG A 54 3.51 -14.92 -16.69
CA ARG A 54 4.68 -15.70 -17.12
C ARG A 54 5.63 -15.03 -18.11
N LYS A 55 5.44 -13.73 -18.40
CA LYS A 55 6.44 -12.94 -19.13
C LYS A 55 7.76 -12.93 -18.36
N ARG A 56 8.87 -13.14 -19.06
CA ARG A 56 10.21 -13.07 -18.48
C ARG A 56 10.56 -11.66 -18.03
N PHE A 57 11.33 -11.54 -16.96
CA PHE A 57 11.89 -10.29 -16.47
C PHE A 57 13.28 -10.52 -15.87
N HIS A 58 14.13 -9.51 -15.88
CA HIS A 58 15.43 -9.55 -15.20
C HIS A 58 15.34 -8.84 -13.85
N LYS A 59 16.06 -9.34 -12.84
CA LYS A 59 16.06 -8.77 -11.49
C LYS A 59 16.50 -7.30 -11.45
N GLU A 60 17.38 -6.89 -12.36
CA GLU A 60 17.85 -5.49 -12.52
C GLU A 60 16.73 -4.50 -12.90
N HIS A 61 15.64 -5.01 -13.48
CA HIS A 61 14.49 -4.22 -13.91
C HIS A 61 13.35 -4.19 -12.88
N ILE A 62 13.54 -4.79 -11.70
CA ILE A 62 12.61 -4.65 -10.58
C ILE A 62 12.71 -3.21 -10.05
N LYS A 63 11.59 -2.49 -9.99
CA LYS A 63 11.54 -1.08 -9.54
C LYS A 63 10.60 -0.89 -8.37
N LYS A 64 11.09 -0.24 -7.30
CA LYS A 64 10.27 0.11 -6.12
C LYS A 64 9.22 1.12 -6.55
N LEU A 65 7.98 0.92 -6.09
CA LEU A 65 6.95 1.95 -6.23
C LEU A 65 7.08 2.93 -5.06
N HIS A 66 7.41 4.17 -5.39
CA HIS A 66 7.42 5.26 -4.43
C HIS A 66 6.02 5.87 -4.37
N MET A 67 5.45 5.94 -3.17
CA MET A 67 4.26 6.74 -2.90
C MET A 67 4.69 7.96 -2.13
N ASP A 68 4.21 9.12 -2.57
CA ASP A 68 4.38 10.33 -1.78
C ASP A 68 3.68 10.12 -0.44
N PRO A 69 4.33 10.44 0.69
CA PRO A 69 3.64 10.44 1.97
C PRO A 69 2.43 11.37 1.85
N PRO A 70 1.27 10.99 2.40
CA PRO A 70 0.16 11.93 2.48
C PRO A 70 0.64 13.19 3.23
N PRO A 71 0.18 14.37 2.83
CA PRO A 71 0.57 15.60 3.51
C PRO A 71 0.27 15.49 5.01
N GLU A 72 1.25 15.85 5.85
CA GLU A 72 1.17 15.85 7.32
C GLU A 72 0.32 17.03 7.83
N ASN A 73 -0.94 17.12 7.39
CA ASN A 73 -1.93 17.96 8.05
C ASN A 73 -2.92 17.06 8.79
N ASP A 74 -3.31 17.47 10.00
CA ASP A 74 -4.22 16.73 10.89
C ASP A 74 -5.52 16.34 10.16
N GLU A 75 -6.05 17.24 9.33
CA GLU A 75 -7.22 17.01 8.48
C GLU A 75 -7.03 15.80 7.53
N SER A 76 -5.84 15.63 6.97
CA SER A 76 -5.53 14.55 6.02
C SER A 76 -5.42 13.18 6.72
N MET A 77 -4.96 13.16 7.97
CA MET A 77 -4.95 11.95 8.79
C MET A 77 -6.36 11.46 9.14
N ILE A 78 -7.23 12.40 9.52
CA ILE A 78 -8.62 12.09 9.86
C ILE A 78 -9.41 11.61 8.64
N ILE A 79 -9.28 12.30 7.50
CA ILE A 79 -9.92 11.87 6.24
C ILE A 79 -9.46 10.45 5.87
N ARG A 80 -8.17 10.13 6.05
CA ARG A 80 -7.66 8.78 5.81
C ARG A 80 -8.28 7.75 6.75
N LYS A 81 -8.36 8.03 8.05
CA LYS A 81 -9.02 7.14 9.03
C LYS A 81 -10.47 6.89 8.64
N PHE A 82 -11.20 7.93 8.29
CA PHE A 82 -12.60 7.84 7.88
C PHE A 82 -12.78 7.03 6.60
N VAL A 83 -11.94 7.25 5.58
CA VAL A 83 -11.97 6.47 4.33
C VAL A 83 -11.64 4.99 4.57
N MET A 84 -10.68 4.70 5.46
CA MET A 84 -10.31 3.33 5.82
C MET A 84 -11.38 2.62 6.66
N ALA A 85 -12.17 3.38 7.42
CA ALA A 85 -13.22 2.88 8.28
C ALA A 85 -14.56 2.68 7.56
N TRP A 86 -14.75 3.23 6.36
CA TRP A 86 -16.07 3.36 5.71
C TRP A 86 -16.85 2.05 5.54
N ASP A 87 -16.18 0.90 5.49
CA ASP A 87 -16.81 -0.41 5.38
C ASP A 87 -17.13 -1.08 6.74
N ASP A 88 -16.77 -0.46 7.86
CA ASP A 88 -17.02 -0.93 9.22
C ASP A 88 -17.76 0.15 10.05
N GLU A 89 -19.04 -0.10 10.35
CA GLU A 89 -19.90 0.85 11.09
C GLU A 89 -19.30 1.30 12.43
N VAL A 90 -18.56 0.43 13.12
CA VAL A 90 -17.96 0.74 14.42
C VAL A 90 -16.78 1.68 14.24
N GLU A 91 -15.90 1.39 13.28
CA GLU A 91 -14.76 2.24 12.96
C GLU A 91 -15.20 3.60 12.40
N VAL A 92 -16.29 3.65 11.62
CA VAL A 92 -16.86 4.93 11.14
C VAL A 92 -17.29 5.81 12.31
N VAL A 93 -18.00 5.26 13.28
CA VAL A 93 -18.44 6.01 14.47
C VAL A 93 -17.24 6.52 15.26
N ASN A 94 -16.23 5.68 15.49
CA ASN A 94 -14.99 6.08 16.19
C ASN A 94 -14.26 7.22 15.45
N ALA A 95 -14.18 7.15 14.12
CA ALA A 95 -13.56 8.18 13.29
C ALA A 95 -14.34 9.50 13.34
N LEU A 96 -15.68 9.45 13.33
CA LEU A 96 -16.54 10.64 13.46
C LEU A 96 -16.38 11.33 14.83
N GLU A 97 -16.33 10.55 15.92
CA GLU A 97 -16.09 11.10 17.26
C GLU A 97 -14.71 11.76 17.41
N GLU A 98 -13.71 11.29 16.66
CA GLU A 98 -12.39 11.92 16.59
C GLU A 98 -12.43 13.24 15.82
N VAL A 99 -13.16 13.31 14.70
CA VAL A 99 -13.41 14.56 13.95
C VAL A 99 -14.08 15.60 14.85
N ASP A 100 -15.15 15.21 15.55
CA ASP A 100 -15.94 16.12 16.39
C ASP A 100 -15.11 16.70 17.55
N ARG A 101 -14.20 15.90 18.14
CA ARG A 101 -13.27 16.38 19.17
C ARG A 101 -12.33 17.45 18.64
N MET A 102 -11.79 17.28 17.44
CA MET A 102 -10.86 18.24 16.84
C MET A 102 -11.56 19.53 16.36
N ALA A 103 -12.81 19.43 15.92
CA ALA A 103 -13.62 20.60 15.56
C ALA A 103 -14.11 21.42 16.77
N GLY A 104 -14.02 20.86 17.99
CA GLY A 104 -14.44 21.50 19.23
C GLY A 104 -13.34 22.20 20.03
N GLU A 105 -12.09 22.21 19.54
CA GLU A 105 -10.94 22.84 20.21
C GLU A 105 -10.67 24.31 19.80
N ASP A 106 -11.62 24.96 19.12
CA ASP A 106 -11.61 26.43 18.81
C ASP A 106 -12.26 27.30 19.91
#